data_AF-A0A939FAM2-F1
#
_entry.id   AF-A0A939FAM2-F1
#
_cell.length_a   1.000
_cell.length_b   1.000
_cell.length_c   1.000
_cell.angle_alpha   90.00
_cell.angle_beta   90.00
_cell.angle_gamma   90.00
#
_symmetry.space_group_name_H-M   'P 1'
#
loop_
_entity.id
_entity.type
_entity.pdbx_description
1 polymer ?
#
loop_
_entity_poly.entity_id
_entity_poly.type
_entity_poly.pdbx_seq_one_letter_code
_entity_poly.pdbx_strand_id
1 'polypeptide(L)'
;METADGRRMLLRQHGEPVLFAVQRVTHRGVHYARTGSYVSPLPHPRADLARALREASPDEDAWSARWAHHFAEWLGTSANGPLHEGDWQLVNGMPGWTVERHWPELLSYDPDRGHLTWFGYGDPVEDARDVLPLRTLSAPDSARVKAFRRQYREGVLPPVLLWWLSGLNSLVVLDGHERLVAALAEGGRPSVVILGRATSDAWVEWVSGPRTVEYEKRIAHFEKQRVEGEPLAGSRIAGESRRFADDLHSMGTSPCMTRAWPLPGGPQAWLREAADSVPGWRPDADR
;
A
#
# COMPACT_ATOMS: atom_id res chain seq x y z
N MET A 1 0.66 11.13 9.83
CA MET A 1 1.05 12.13 8.80
C MET A 1 0.60 13.49 9.28
N GLU A 2 1.36 14.54 9.01
CA GLU A 2 0.99 15.92 9.33
C GLU A 2 0.56 16.67 8.07
N THR A 3 -0.32 17.65 8.23
CA THR A 3 -0.85 18.45 7.13
C THR A 3 -0.86 19.94 7.48
N ALA A 4 -0.63 20.77 6.48
CA ALA A 4 -0.76 22.23 6.58
C ALA A 4 -1.59 22.78 5.41
N ASP A 5 -2.09 23.99 5.57
CA ASP A 5 -2.83 24.68 4.51
C ASP A 5 -2.04 24.78 3.21
N GLY A 6 -2.79 24.95 2.11
CA GLY A 6 -2.23 24.88 0.77
C GLY A 6 -1.84 23.47 0.35
N ARG A 7 -2.57 22.46 0.85
CA ARG A 7 -2.50 21.06 0.40
C ARG A 7 -1.15 20.39 0.67
N ARG A 8 -0.51 20.81 1.76
CA ARG A 8 0.83 20.35 2.16
C ARG A 8 0.71 19.18 3.12
N MET A 9 1.54 18.19 2.89
CA MET A 9 1.62 16.97 3.68
C MET A 9 3.08 16.74 4.07
N LEU A 10 3.28 16.21 5.27
CA LEU A 10 4.57 15.84 5.81
C LEU A 10 4.43 14.50 6.50
N LEU A 11 5.25 13.53 6.10
CA LEU A 11 5.46 12.31 6.85
C LEU A 11 6.71 12.46 7.70
N ARG A 12 6.59 12.11 8.98
CA ARG A 12 7.70 12.05 9.92
C ARG A 12 7.93 10.64 10.43
N GLN A 13 9.18 10.40 10.83
CA GLN A 13 9.58 9.30 11.67
C GLN A 13 10.46 9.86 12.78
N HIS A 14 10.10 9.66 14.05
CA HIS A 14 10.92 10.12 15.20
C HIS A 14 11.09 11.66 15.27
N GLY A 15 10.12 12.40 14.75
CA GLY A 15 10.24 13.85 14.61
C GLY A 15 11.02 14.29 13.37
N GLU A 16 11.73 13.40 12.70
CA GLU A 16 12.48 13.70 11.49
C GLU A 16 11.57 13.63 10.24
N PRO A 17 11.62 14.64 9.34
CA PRO A 17 10.97 14.58 8.04
C PRO A 17 11.49 13.42 7.19
N VAL A 18 10.60 12.57 6.66
CA VAL A 18 10.96 11.47 5.74
C VAL A 18 10.40 11.67 4.33
N LEU A 19 9.25 12.32 4.21
CA LEU A 19 8.60 12.61 2.93
C LEU A 19 7.82 13.92 3.03
N PHE A 20 8.10 14.84 2.13
CA PHE A 20 7.25 15.99 1.87
C PHE A 20 6.35 15.69 0.68
N ALA A 21 5.12 16.17 0.73
CA ALA A 21 4.24 16.13 -0.43
C ALA A 21 3.33 17.37 -0.51
N VAL A 22 2.96 17.75 -1.72
CA VAL A 22 2.01 18.82 -2.01
C VAL A 22 1.04 18.35 -3.08
N GLN A 23 -0.26 18.47 -2.83
CA GLN A 23 -1.24 18.13 -3.86
C GLN A 23 -1.08 19.03 -5.08
N ARG A 24 -1.04 18.41 -6.26
CA ARG A 24 -0.99 19.10 -7.55
C ARG A 24 -2.15 20.07 -7.68
N VAL A 25 -1.91 21.17 -8.39
CA VAL A 25 -2.97 22.14 -8.75
C VAL A 25 -4.11 21.50 -9.53
N THR A 26 -3.81 20.45 -10.30
CA THR A 26 -4.78 19.66 -11.08
C THR A 26 -5.71 18.80 -10.23
N HIS A 27 -5.43 18.63 -8.92
CA HIS A 27 -6.13 17.73 -8.02
C HIS A 27 -6.09 16.25 -8.43
N ARG A 28 -5.17 15.88 -9.32
CA ARG A 28 -5.01 14.51 -9.85
C ARG A 28 -3.72 13.83 -9.37
N GLY A 29 -3.18 14.27 -8.24
CA GLY A 29 -1.95 13.71 -7.70
C GLY A 29 -1.27 14.60 -6.68
N VAL A 30 -0.06 14.19 -6.30
CA VAL A 30 0.84 14.94 -5.40
C VAL A 30 2.23 15.03 -6.01
N HIS A 31 2.91 16.16 -5.82
CA HIS A 31 4.37 16.21 -5.90
C HIS A 31 4.92 15.65 -4.59
N TYR A 32 6.01 14.91 -4.66
CA TYR A 32 6.70 14.41 -3.47
C TYR A 32 8.20 14.68 -3.51
N ALA A 33 8.81 14.70 -2.33
CA ALA A 33 10.25 14.69 -2.14
C ALA A 33 10.60 13.86 -0.91
N ARG A 34 11.43 12.83 -1.12
CA ARG A 34 12.02 12.00 -0.06
C ARG A 34 13.25 12.72 0.48
N THR A 35 13.44 12.66 1.79
CA THR A 35 14.61 13.26 2.44
C THR A 35 15.79 12.31 2.50
N GLY A 36 15.56 11.00 2.31
CA GLY A 36 16.56 9.95 2.49
C GLY A 36 16.80 9.54 3.95
N SER A 37 16.12 10.16 4.92
CA SER A 37 16.28 9.85 6.35
C SER A 37 15.48 8.62 6.80
N TYR A 38 14.61 8.07 5.94
CA TYR A 38 13.74 6.97 6.31
C TYR A 38 14.51 5.70 6.67
N VAL A 39 14.17 5.12 7.82
CA VAL A 39 14.66 3.82 8.27
C VAL A 39 13.47 2.88 8.49
N SER A 40 13.59 1.62 8.08
CA SER A 40 12.55 0.63 8.36
C SER A 40 12.32 0.53 9.88
N PRO A 41 11.06 0.56 10.36
CA PRO A 41 10.76 0.44 11.78
C PRO A 41 10.90 -0.98 12.31
N LEU A 42 11.13 -1.96 11.42
CA LEU A 42 11.13 -3.38 11.76
C LEU A 42 12.54 -3.98 11.72
N PRO A 43 12.82 -5.00 12.53
CA PRO A 43 14.05 -5.75 12.42
C PRO A 43 14.12 -6.46 11.06
N HIS A 44 15.34 -6.65 10.55
CA HIS A 44 15.52 -7.41 9.33
C HIS A 44 15.18 -8.88 9.54
N PRO A 45 14.26 -9.47 8.75
CA PRO A 45 13.96 -10.87 8.86
C PRO A 45 15.18 -11.71 8.48
N ARG A 46 15.55 -12.64 9.36
CA ARG A 46 16.65 -13.56 9.11
C ARG A 46 16.17 -14.72 8.23
N ALA A 47 17.09 -15.30 7.44
CA ALA A 47 16.74 -16.36 6.49
C ALA A 47 16.32 -17.68 7.17
N ASP A 48 16.86 -17.97 8.36
CA ASP A 48 16.45 -19.10 9.20
C ASP A 48 15.01 -18.97 9.69
N LEU A 49 14.61 -17.78 10.18
CA LEU A 49 13.22 -17.50 10.54
C LEU A 49 12.30 -17.70 9.34
N ALA A 50 12.66 -17.17 8.17
CA ALA A 50 11.84 -17.28 6.97
C ALA A 50 11.64 -18.75 6.53
N ARG A 51 12.69 -19.57 6.59
CA ARG A 51 12.59 -21.01 6.29
C ARG A 51 11.75 -21.75 7.31
N ALA A 52 11.95 -21.48 8.60
CA ALA A 52 11.16 -22.11 9.66
C ALA A 52 9.65 -21.80 9.52
N LEU A 53 9.31 -20.55 9.19
CA LEU A 53 7.93 -20.16 8.91
C LEU A 53 7.38 -20.85 7.66
N ARG A 54 8.20 -21.05 6.62
CA ARG A 54 7.77 -21.72 5.40
C ARG A 54 7.47 -23.19 5.66
N GLU A 55 8.36 -23.87 6.38
CA GLU A 55 8.20 -25.28 6.77
C GLU A 55 6.96 -25.49 7.65
N ALA A 56 6.65 -24.51 8.52
CA ALA A 56 5.46 -24.55 9.37
C ALA A 56 4.15 -24.15 8.65
N SER A 57 4.21 -23.76 7.38
CA SER A 57 3.04 -23.31 6.62
C SER A 57 2.59 -24.36 5.60
N PRO A 58 1.38 -24.93 5.75
CA PRO A 58 0.86 -25.93 4.81
C PRO A 58 0.55 -25.36 3.42
N ASP A 59 0.27 -24.06 3.33
CA ASP A 59 -0.11 -23.34 2.12
C ASP A 59 0.32 -21.86 2.18
N GLU A 60 0.03 -21.12 1.10
CA GLU A 60 0.36 -19.70 0.97
C GLU A 60 -0.45 -18.80 1.91
N ASP A 61 -1.67 -19.21 2.27
CA ASP A 61 -2.53 -18.45 3.18
C ASP A 61 -1.97 -18.50 4.61
N ALA A 62 -1.57 -19.69 5.07
CA ALA A 62 -0.90 -19.87 6.35
C ALA A 62 0.46 -19.15 6.38
N TRP A 63 1.24 -19.20 5.30
CA TRP A 63 2.48 -18.42 5.15
C TRP A 63 2.21 -16.92 5.32
N SER A 64 1.22 -16.38 4.62
CA SER A 64 0.88 -14.96 4.67
C SER A 64 0.36 -14.56 6.06
N ALA A 65 -0.51 -15.36 6.67
CA ALA A 65 -1.05 -15.13 8.00
C ALA A 65 0.04 -15.13 9.09
N ARG A 66 1.03 -16.04 9.02
CA ARG A 66 2.16 -16.05 9.96
C ARG A 66 3.02 -14.79 9.84
N TRP A 67 3.28 -14.31 8.62
CA TRP A 67 4.00 -13.05 8.42
C TRP A 67 3.21 -11.84 8.89
N ALA A 68 1.90 -11.79 8.64
CA ALA A 68 1.05 -10.74 9.17
C ALA A 68 1.10 -10.71 10.71
N HIS A 69 1.08 -11.88 11.36
CA HIS A 69 1.24 -11.97 12.82
C HIS A 69 2.61 -11.43 13.29
N HIS A 70 3.72 -11.83 12.65
CA HIS A 70 5.04 -11.31 12.99
C HIS A 70 5.18 -9.81 12.76
N PHE A 71 4.61 -9.28 11.67
CA PHE A 71 4.59 -7.83 11.44
C PHE A 71 3.77 -7.11 12.50
N ALA A 72 2.63 -7.65 12.95
CA ALA A 72 1.86 -7.07 14.04
C ALA A 72 2.68 -6.99 15.34
N GLU A 73 3.41 -8.05 15.69
CA GLU A 73 4.27 -8.09 16.87
C GLU A 73 5.42 -7.07 16.78
N TRP A 74 6.13 -7.02 15.66
CA TRP A 74 7.22 -6.06 15.47
C TRP A 74 6.71 -4.62 15.39
N LEU A 75 5.57 -4.37 14.76
CA LEU A 75 4.97 -3.03 14.72
C LEU A 75 4.51 -2.59 16.11
N GLY A 76 3.91 -3.49 16.89
CA GLY A 76 3.42 -3.20 18.24
C GLY A 76 4.53 -2.90 19.26
N THR A 77 5.74 -3.39 19.01
CA THR A 77 6.92 -3.14 19.84
C THR A 77 7.87 -2.08 19.25
N SER A 78 7.66 -1.66 18.01
CA SER A 78 8.50 -0.66 17.35
C SER A 78 8.21 0.72 17.91
N ALA A 79 9.23 1.35 18.50
CA ALA A 79 9.19 2.77 18.84
C ALA A 79 9.02 3.66 17.59
N ASN A 80 9.46 3.17 16.42
CA ASN A 80 9.62 3.94 15.19
C ASN A 80 8.57 3.65 14.11
N GLY A 81 7.52 2.91 14.49
CA GLY A 81 6.43 2.55 13.62
C GLY A 81 5.45 3.70 13.33
N PRO A 82 4.59 3.53 12.30
CA PRO A 82 3.55 4.48 11.96
C PRO A 82 2.32 4.41 12.88
N LEU A 83 2.31 3.44 13.82
CA LEU A 83 1.15 3.17 14.65
C LEU A 83 0.90 4.31 15.63
N HIS A 84 -0.37 4.69 15.71
CA HIS A 84 -0.92 5.61 16.69
C HIS A 84 -2.21 5.02 17.24
N GLU A 85 -2.81 5.66 18.24
CA GLU A 85 -4.05 5.20 18.87
C GLU A 85 -5.15 4.85 17.84
N GLY A 86 -5.79 3.71 18.09
CA GLY A 86 -6.96 3.17 17.40
C GLY A 86 -6.66 1.92 16.57
N ASP A 87 -7.66 1.45 15.83
CA ASP A 87 -7.60 0.13 15.18
C ASP A 87 -6.81 0.11 13.85
N TRP A 88 -6.00 -0.92 13.70
CA TRP A 88 -5.16 -1.17 12.53
C TRP A 88 -5.42 -2.57 12.00
N GLN A 89 -5.18 -2.76 10.71
CA GLN A 89 -5.30 -4.05 10.04
C GLN A 89 -4.06 -4.32 9.19
N LEU A 90 -3.76 -5.61 9.05
CA LEU A 90 -2.79 -6.14 8.10
C LEU A 90 -3.53 -7.01 7.10
N VAL A 91 -3.42 -6.67 5.82
CA VAL A 91 -4.15 -7.34 4.73
C VAL A 91 -3.15 -7.91 3.75
N ASN A 92 -3.36 -9.18 3.37
CA ASN A 92 -2.48 -9.85 2.43
C ASN A 92 -2.84 -9.50 0.98
N GLY A 93 -1.83 -9.36 0.13
CA GLY A 93 -2.02 -9.11 -1.29
C GLY A 93 -2.23 -7.65 -1.65
N MET A 94 -2.06 -7.34 -2.94
CA MET A 94 -2.28 -6.00 -3.46
C MET A 94 -3.78 -5.74 -3.65
N PRO A 95 -4.26 -4.49 -3.50
CA PRO A 95 -5.63 -4.15 -3.80
C PRO A 95 -5.91 -4.29 -5.30
N GLY A 96 -7.15 -4.59 -5.67
CA GLY A 96 -7.56 -4.82 -7.05
C GLY A 96 -7.46 -3.60 -7.98
N TRP A 97 -7.25 -2.40 -7.44
CA TRP A 97 -7.02 -1.18 -8.23
C TRP A 97 -5.57 -0.99 -8.69
N THR A 98 -4.64 -1.81 -8.20
CA THR A 98 -3.22 -1.73 -8.57
C THR A 98 -3.00 -2.21 -10.01
N VAL A 99 -2.06 -1.57 -10.71
CA VAL A 99 -1.83 -1.81 -12.13
C VAL A 99 -0.52 -2.56 -12.31
N GLU A 100 -0.65 -3.71 -12.97
CA GLU A 100 0.44 -4.66 -13.06
C GLU A 100 1.73 -4.11 -13.70
N ARG A 101 1.57 -3.30 -14.76
CA ARG A 101 2.72 -2.75 -15.50
C ARG A 101 3.63 -1.84 -14.67
N HIS A 102 3.16 -1.32 -13.52
CA HIS A 102 3.95 -0.42 -12.69
C HIS A 102 5.08 -1.15 -11.93
N TRP A 103 4.99 -2.47 -11.72
CA TRP A 103 5.99 -3.21 -10.95
C TRP A 103 7.40 -3.17 -11.56
N PRO A 104 7.60 -3.49 -12.86
CA PRO A 104 8.93 -3.39 -13.48
C PRO A 104 9.47 -1.96 -13.55
N GLU A 105 8.59 -0.95 -13.64
CA GLU A 105 8.97 0.46 -13.73
C GLU A 105 9.62 0.97 -12.43
N LEU A 106 9.24 0.42 -11.27
CA LEU A 106 9.83 0.79 -9.96
C LEU A 106 11.35 0.62 -9.90
N LEU A 107 11.91 -0.41 -10.54
CA LEU A 107 13.38 -0.58 -10.59
C LEU A 107 14.05 0.35 -11.57
N SER A 108 13.34 0.74 -12.63
CA SER A 108 13.90 1.52 -13.73
C SER A 108 13.89 3.02 -13.42
N TYR A 109 12.94 3.46 -12.60
CA TYR A 109 12.74 4.88 -12.30
C TYR A 109 12.24 5.11 -10.86
N ASP A 110 13.19 5.38 -9.95
CA ASP A 110 12.97 5.67 -8.52
C ASP A 110 13.62 7.01 -8.12
N PRO A 111 13.18 8.16 -8.68
CA PRO A 111 13.75 9.45 -8.33
C PRO A 111 13.42 9.81 -6.87
N ASP A 112 14.28 10.58 -6.21
CA ASP A 112 14.02 11.06 -4.84
C ASP A 112 12.90 12.12 -4.80
N ARG A 113 12.60 12.74 -5.94
CA ARG A 113 11.55 13.74 -6.14
C ARG A 113 10.75 13.39 -7.40
N GLY A 114 9.44 13.54 -7.35
CA GLY A 114 8.58 13.24 -8.51
C GLY A 114 7.11 13.47 -8.24
N HIS A 115 6.26 12.81 -9.01
CA HIS A 115 4.81 12.88 -8.87
C HIS A 115 4.22 11.52 -8.53
N LEU A 116 3.12 11.52 -7.77
CA LEU A 116 2.20 10.40 -7.71
C LEU A 116 0.91 10.83 -8.39
N THR A 117 0.51 10.11 -9.44
CA THR A 117 -0.74 10.40 -10.15
C THR A 117 -1.87 9.57 -9.59
N TRP A 118 -2.99 10.21 -9.28
CA TRP A 118 -4.20 9.52 -8.84
C TRP A 118 -5.03 9.08 -10.05
N PHE A 119 -5.82 8.03 -9.87
CA PHE A 119 -6.81 7.55 -10.84
C PHE A 119 -6.21 7.08 -12.19
N GLY A 120 -4.95 6.61 -12.18
CA GLY A 120 -4.30 6.09 -13.38
C GLY A 120 -4.01 7.13 -14.46
N TYR A 121 -4.02 8.42 -14.09
CA TYR A 121 -3.81 9.52 -15.05
C TYR A 121 -2.39 9.51 -15.65
N GLY A 122 -1.39 8.96 -14.94
CA GLY A 122 -0.08 8.62 -15.51
C GLY A 122 0.62 9.79 -16.23
N ASP A 123 0.59 10.96 -15.61
CA ASP A 123 1.20 12.18 -16.14
C ASP A 123 2.18 12.81 -15.13
N PRO A 124 3.50 12.78 -15.38
CA PRO A 124 4.13 12.15 -16.54
C PRO A 124 4.09 10.60 -16.45
N VAL A 125 4.23 9.90 -17.58
CA VAL A 125 4.02 8.43 -17.66
C VAL A 125 5.01 7.67 -16.79
N GLU A 126 6.24 8.14 -16.73
CA GLU A 126 7.30 7.59 -15.89
C GLU A 126 6.97 7.66 -14.38
N ASP A 127 6.06 8.54 -13.96
CA ASP A 127 5.62 8.65 -12.58
C ASP A 127 4.43 7.75 -12.22
N ALA A 128 3.92 6.97 -13.18
CA ALA A 128 2.86 6.01 -12.95
C ALA A 128 3.35 4.89 -12.00
N ARG A 129 2.91 4.93 -10.75
CA ARG A 129 3.24 3.93 -9.74
C ARG A 129 2.14 3.78 -8.70
N ASP A 130 1.92 2.56 -8.25
CA ASP A 130 1.01 2.27 -7.13
C ASP A 130 1.73 2.29 -5.78
N VAL A 131 3.05 2.05 -5.82
CA VAL A 131 3.92 1.92 -4.65
C VAL A 131 5.02 2.98 -4.70
N LEU A 132 5.21 3.71 -3.59
CA LEU A 132 6.30 4.66 -3.40
C LEU A 132 7.30 4.13 -2.35
N PRO A 133 8.56 3.82 -2.72
CA PRO A 133 9.58 3.49 -1.73
C PRO A 133 9.90 4.72 -0.86
N LEU A 134 9.89 4.60 0.47
CA LEU A 134 10.23 5.74 1.36
C LEU A 134 11.73 6.11 1.39
N ARG A 135 12.59 5.27 0.82
CA ARG A 135 14.02 5.55 0.58
C ARG A 135 14.42 4.99 -0.77
N THR A 136 15.55 5.48 -1.30
CA THR A 136 16.14 5.02 -2.54
C THR A 136 16.34 3.51 -2.53
N LEU A 137 15.92 2.86 -3.62
CA LEU A 137 16.10 1.44 -3.81
C LEU A 137 17.59 1.10 -3.97
N SER A 138 18.00 -0.01 -3.37
CA SER A 138 19.37 -0.51 -3.48
C SER A 138 19.64 -1.07 -4.87
N ALA A 139 20.91 -1.04 -5.30
CA ALA A 139 21.32 -1.65 -6.55
C ALA A 139 20.98 -3.17 -6.58
N PRO A 140 20.47 -3.70 -7.71
CA PRO A 140 20.07 -5.12 -7.84
C PRO A 140 21.19 -6.14 -7.59
N ASP A 141 22.45 -5.71 -7.65
CA ASP A 141 23.65 -6.51 -7.47
C ASP A 141 24.33 -6.32 -6.11
N SER A 142 23.78 -5.48 -5.23
CA SER A 142 24.25 -5.32 -3.87
C SER A 142 24.20 -6.66 -3.09
N ALA A 143 25.14 -6.85 -2.16
CA ALA A 143 25.27 -8.12 -1.43
C ALA A 143 23.97 -8.54 -0.71
N ARG A 144 23.27 -7.58 -0.12
CA ARG A 144 22.00 -7.81 0.58
C ARG A 144 20.88 -8.22 -0.38
N VAL A 145 20.75 -7.52 -1.52
CA VAL A 145 19.75 -7.87 -2.53
C VAL A 145 20.05 -9.26 -3.10
N LYS A 146 21.32 -9.61 -3.39
CA LYS A 146 21.70 -10.97 -3.83
C LYS A 146 21.27 -12.05 -2.85
N ALA A 147 21.40 -11.81 -1.54
CA ALA A 147 20.94 -12.74 -0.52
C ALA A 147 19.41 -12.93 -0.54
N PHE A 148 18.64 -11.85 -0.72
CA PHE A 148 17.18 -11.94 -0.86
C PHE A 148 16.74 -12.54 -2.19
N ARG A 149 17.47 -12.30 -3.29
CA ARG A 149 17.21 -12.94 -4.59
C ARG A 149 17.34 -14.46 -4.49
N ARG A 150 18.31 -14.95 -3.71
CA ARG A 150 18.41 -16.38 -3.39
C ARG A 150 17.17 -16.87 -2.63
N GLN A 151 16.71 -16.15 -1.61
CA GLN A 151 15.49 -16.50 -0.87
C GLN A 151 14.24 -16.48 -1.77
N TYR A 152 14.17 -15.56 -2.74
CA TYR A 152 13.10 -15.50 -3.72
C TYR A 152 13.03 -16.77 -4.56
N ARG A 153 14.17 -17.20 -5.14
CA ARG A 153 14.25 -18.46 -5.89
C ARG A 153 13.96 -19.70 -5.04
N GLU A 154 14.32 -19.66 -3.75
CA GLU A 154 14.01 -20.72 -2.79
C GLU A 154 12.53 -20.72 -2.36
N GLY A 155 11.72 -19.71 -2.73
CA GLY A 155 10.32 -19.59 -2.33
C GLY A 155 10.12 -19.23 -0.85
N VAL A 156 11.12 -18.60 -0.23
CA VAL A 156 11.13 -18.26 1.21
C VAL A 156 11.34 -16.76 1.46
N LEU A 157 11.26 -15.92 0.42
CA LEU A 157 11.42 -14.48 0.58
C LEU A 157 10.29 -13.92 1.48
N PRO A 158 10.61 -13.27 2.61
CA PRO A 158 9.61 -12.62 3.45
C PRO A 158 8.82 -11.57 2.67
N PRO A 159 7.51 -11.40 2.94
CA PRO A 159 6.72 -10.38 2.27
C PRO A 159 7.28 -8.95 2.45
N VAL A 160 6.96 -8.09 1.49
CA VAL A 160 7.17 -6.65 1.60
C VAL A 160 6.01 -6.06 2.39
N LEU A 161 6.31 -5.24 3.40
CA LEU A 161 5.29 -4.54 4.18
C LEU A 161 5.06 -3.17 3.57
N LEU A 162 3.86 -2.97 3.04
CA LEU A 162 3.40 -1.71 2.50
C LEU A 162 2.53 -1.00 3.53
N TRP A 163 2.43 0.33 3.44
CA TRP A 163 1.55 1.14 4.27
C TRP A 163 0.67 2.02 3.40
N TRP A 164 -0.65 1.93 3.62
CA TRP A 164 -1.61 2.80 2.96
C TRP A 164 -1.58 4.22 3.52
N LEU A 165 -1.28 5.19 2.65
CA LEU A 165 -1.37 6.61 2.93
C LEU A 165 -2.47 7.25 2.07
N SER A 166 -3.65 7.40 2.64
CA SER A 166 -4.82 7.93 1.91
C SER A 166 -4.61 9.36 1.39
N GLY A 167 -3.81 10.18 2.09
CA GLY A 167 -3.46 11.53 1.63
C GLY A 167 -2.61 11.53 0.37
N LEU A 168 -1.80 10.49 0.15
CA LEU A 168 -1.05 10.28 -1.09
C LEU A 168 -1.84 9.45 -2.10
N ASN A 169 -2.95 8.85 -1.68
CA ASN A 169 -3.70 7.83 -2.42
C ASN A 169 -2.78 6.76 -3.03
N SER A 170 -1.81 6.29 -2.24
CA SER A 170 -0.76 5.37 -2.68
C SER A 170 -0.26 4.51 -1.51
N LEU A 171 0.33 3.37 -1.84
CA LEU A 171 1.01 2.50 -0.89
C LEU A 171 2.47 2.95 -0.78
N VAL A 172 3.00 3.05 0.43
CA VAL A 172 4.42 3.32 0.63
C VAL A 172 5.13 2.07 1.15
N VAL A 173 6.39 1.85 0.74
CA VAL A 173 7.18 0.73 1.28
C VAL A 173 7.62 1.09 2.70
N LEU A 174 7.00 0.42 3.68
CA LEU A 174 7.35 0.58 5.10
C LEU A 174 8.54 -0.34 5.46
N ASP A 175 8.50 -1.60 5.06
CA ASP A 175 9.65 -2.50 5.22
C ASP A 175 9.82 -3.40 3.99
N GLY A 176 11.07 -3.75 3.72
CA GLY A 176 11.41 -4.69 2.67
C GLY A 176 11.82 -4.06 1.34
N HIS A 177 12.40 -2.86 1.32
CA HIS A 177 12.92 -2.24 0.09
C HIS A 177 13.89 -3.17 -0.67
N GLU A 178 14.82 -3.87 0.00
CA GLU A 178 15.70 -4.83 -0.67
C GLU A 178 14.98 -6.11 -1.11
N ARG A 179 13.91 -6.51 -0.42
CA ARG A 179 13.08 -7.67 -0.79
C ARG A 179 12.25 -7.36 -2.03
N LEU A 180 11.71 -6.16 -2.10
CA LEU A 180 11.08 -5.59 -3.29
C LEU A 180 12.06 -5.63 -4.48
N VAL A 181 13.26 -5.07 -4.32
CA VAL A 181 14.28 -5.10 -5.38
C VAL A 181 14.63 -6.52 -5.77
N ALA A 182 14.79 -7.43 -4.80
CA ALA A 182 15.14 -8.80 -5.07
C ALA A 182 14.11 -9.54 -5.92
N ALA A 183 12.82 -9.40 -5.61
CA ALA A 183 11.76 -10.04 -6.39
C ALA A 183 11.69 -9.47 -7.82
N LEU A 184 11.76 -8.14 -7.95
CA LEU A 184 11.72 -7.47 -9.27
C LEU A 184 12.95 -7.81 -10.12
N ALA A 185 14.14 -7.92 -9.52
CA ALA A 185 15.38 -8.30 -10.21
C ALA A 185 15.39 -9.75 -10.71
N GLU A 186 14.52 -10.60 -10.17
CA GLU A 186 14.28 -11.97 -10.65
C GLU A 186 13.11 -12.03 -11.65
N GLY A 187 12.57 -10.88 -12.07
CA GLY A 187 11.48 -10.78 -13.04
C GLY A 187 10.10 -11.14 -12.50
N GLY A 188 9.97 -11.27 -11.17
CA GLY A 188 8.71 -11.59 -10.52
C GLY A 188 8.22 -10.49 -9.59
N ARG A 189 7.29 -10.83 -8.69
CA ARG A 189 6.71 -9.91 -7.71
C ARG A 189 6.93 -10.39 -6.29
N PRO A 190 7.10 -9.48 -5.32
CA PRO A 190 7.11 -9.86 -3.93
C PRO A 190 5.69 -10.22 -3.48
N SER A 191 5.57 -11.17 -2.55
CA SER A 191 4.37 -11.23 -1.70
C SER A 191 4.29 -9.95 -0.87
N VAL A 192 3.09 -9.44 -0.66
CA VAL A 192 2.89 -8.17 0.06
C VAL A 192 1.92 -8.35 1.23
N VAL A 193 2.17 -7.58 2.29
CA VAL A 193 1.24 -7.33 3.38
C VAL A 193 1.05 -5.82 3.48
N ILE A 194 -0.19 -5.38 3.62
CA ILE A 194 -0.56 -3.96 3.66
C ILE A 194 -1.01 -3.62 5.07
N LEU A 195 -0.32 -2.67 5.68
CA LEU A 195 -0.74 -1.98 6.88
C LEU A 195 -1.71 -0.86 6.51
N GLY A 196 -2.84 -0.80 7.19
CA GLY A 196 -3.78 0.30 7.07
C GLY A 196 -4.59 0.50 8.34
N ARG A 197 -5.25 1.66 8.43
CA ARG A 197 -6.30 1.88 9.41
C ARG A 197 -7.40 0.85 9.19
N ALA A 198 -7.86 0.21 10.27
CA ALA A 198 -9.02 -0.65 10.19
C ALA A 198 -10.26 0.20 9.88
N THR A 199 -11.09 -0.34 9.00
CA THR A 199 -12.39 0.22 8.64
C THR A 199 -13.38 -0.16 9.73
N SER A 200 -14.24 0.78 10.15
CA SER A 200 -15.25 0.47 11.16
C SER A 200 -16.39 -0.35 10.56
N ASP A 201 -16.97 -1.26 11.36
CA ASP A 201 -18.13 -2.05 10.95
C ASP A 201 -19.29 -1.15 10.48
N ALA A 202 -19.52 -0.03 11.18
CA ALA A 202 -20.53 0.96 10.79
C ALA A 202 -20.27 1.58 9.40
N TRP A 203 -19.01 1.79 9.02
CA TRP A 203 -18.70 2.27 7.68
C TRP A 203 -18.96 1.17 6.65
N VAL A 204 -18.55 -0.08 6.92
CA VAL A 204 -18.77 -1.23 6.03
C VAL A 204 -20.28 -1.45 5.81
N GLU A 205 -21.08 -1.40 6.87
CA GLU A 205 -22.53 -1.50 6.79
C GLU A 205 -23.12 -0.38 5.91
N TRP A 206 -22.68 0.86 6.13
CA TRP A 206 -23.16 2.00 5.35
C TRP A 206 -22.82 1.89 3.86
N VAL A 207 -21.59 1.51 3.49
CA VAL A 207 -21.19 1.37 2.07
C VAL A 207 -21.77 0.13 1.40
N SER A 208 -22.01 -0.93 2.16
CA SER A 208 -22.54 -2.20 1.63
C SER A 208 -24.04 -2.12 1.37
N GLY A 209 -24.80 -1.32 2.13
CA GLY A 209 -26.27 -1.22 2.01
C GLY A 209 -26.80 -1.09 0.58
N PRO A 210 -26.36 -0.08 -0.21
CA PRO A 210 -26.79 0.05 -1.61
C PRO A 210 -26.46 -1.18 -2.48
N ARG A 211 -25.30 -1.80 -2.25
CA ARG A 211 -24.85 -3.00 -2.99
C ARG A 211 -25.63 -4.25 -2.59
N THR A 212 -25.99 -4.38 -1.32
CA THR A 212 -26.87 -5.45 -0.83
C THR A 212 -28.24 -5.38 -1.52
N VAL A 213 -28.83 -4.18 -1.61
CA VAL A 213 -30.11 -3.97 -2.32
C VAL A 213 -29.98 -4.30 -3.81
N GLU A 214 -28.87 -3.92 -4.46
CA GLU A 214 -28.63 -4.27 -5.85
C GLU A 214 -28.47 -5.79 -6.05
N TYR A 215 -27.72 -6.45 -5.17
CA TYR A 215 -27.54 -7.89 -5.16
C TYR A 215 -28.88 -8.62 -5.01
N GLU A 216 -29.70 -8.25 -4.04
CA GLU A 216 -31.03 -8.85 -3.82
C GLU A 216 -31.93 -8.72 -5.06
N LYS A 217 -31.92 -7.55 -5.72
CA LYS A 217 -32.66 -7.34 -6.97
C LYS A 217 -32.19 -8.26 -8.09
N ARG A 218 -30.86 -8.43 -8.24
CA ARG A 218 -30.28 -9.31 -9.28
C ARG A 218 -30.58 -10.78 -9.02
N ILE A 219 -30.48 -11.22 -7.76
CA ILE A 219 -30.82 -12.59 -7.35
C ILE A 219 -32.30 -12.86 -7.61
N ALA A 220 -33.20 -11.97 -7.20
CA ALA A 220 -34.63 -12.11 -7.46
C ALA A 220 -34.95 -12.20 -8.97
N HIS A 221 -34.25 -11.41 -9.79
CA HIS A 221 -34.39 -11.46 -11.24
C HIS A 221 -33.93 -12.82 -11.82
N PHE A 222 -32.80 -13.34 -11.40
CA PHE A 222 -32.30 -14.63 -11.88
C PHE A 222 -33.10 -15.82 -11.32
N GLU A 223 -33.62 -15.73 -10.10
CA GLU A 223 -34.54 -16.73 -9.56
C GLU A 223 -35.82 -16.82 -10.38
N LYS A 224 -36.37 -15.68 -10.82
CA LYS A 224 -37.51 -15.67 -11.75
C LYS A 224 -37.17 -16.39 -13.07
N GLN A 225 -36.02 -16.09 -13.68
CA GLN A 225 -35.56 -16.77 -14.90
C GLN A 225 -35.37 -18.27 -14.69
N ARG A 226 -34.88 -18.69 -13.51
CA ARG A 226 -34.72 -20.10 -13.15
C ARG A 226 -36.06 -20.83 -13.14
N VAL A 227 -37.09 -20.22 -12.55
CA VAL A 227 -38.46 -20.77 -12.54
C VAL A 227 -39.04 -20.84 -13.95
N GLU A 228 -38.72 -19.86 -14.81
CA GLU A 228 -39.12 -19.83 -16.22
C GLU A 228 -38.34 -20.84 -17.10
N GLY A 229 -37.41 -21.61 -16.52
CA GLY A 229 -36.66 -22.65 -17.22
C GLY A 229 -35.45 -22.15 -18.00
N GLU A 230 -34.94 -20.95 -17.72
CA GLU A 230 -33.73 -20.44 -18.38
C GLU A 230 -32.50 -21.28 -17.95
N PRO A 231 -31.75 -21.89 -18.91
CA PRO A 231 -30.73 -22.88 -18.57
C PRO A 231 -29.51 -22.38 -17.79
N LEU A 232 -29.20 -21.08 -17.84
CA LEU A 232 -28.02 -20.45 -17.23
C LEU A 232 -28.32 -19.73 -15.92
N ALA A 233 -29.59 -19.58 -15.53
CA ALA A 233 -30.01 -18.82 -14.35
C ALA A 233 -29.31 -19.29 -13.07
N GLY A 234 -29.17 -20.61 -12.87
CA GLY A 234 -28.44 -21.16 -11.72
C GLY A 234 -26.97 -20.75 -11.68
N SER A 235 -26.29 -20.76 -12.83
CA SER A 235 -24.90 -20.31 -12.96
C SER A 235 -24.76 -18.80 -12.73
N ARG A 236 -25.74 -18.01 -13.20
CA ARG A 236 -25.78 -16.55 -12.96
C ARG A 236 -25.96 -16.23 -11.48
N ILE A 237 -26.84 -16.94 -10.78
CA ILE A 237 -27.01 -16.82 -9.31
C ILE A 237 -25.68 -17.09 -8.61
N ALA A 238 -25.05 -18.23 -8.90
CA ALA A 238 -23.77 -18.58 -8.28
C ALA A 238 -22.65 -17.57 -8.60
N GLY A 239 -22.65 -17.02 -9.82
CA GLY A 239 -21.72 -15.96 -10.24
C GLY A 239 -21.92 -14.65 -9.46
N GLU A 240 -23.16 -14.17 -9.34
CA GLU A 240 -23.45 -12.95 -8.59
C GLU A 240 -23.20 -13.11 -7.09
N SER A 241 -23.53 -14.26 -6.50
CA SER A 241 -23.25 -14.51 -5.08
C SER A 241 -21.74 -14.51 -4.78
N ARG A 242 -20.91 -15.09 -5.65
CA ARG A 242 -19.45 -15.00 -5.52
C ARG A 242 -18.96 -13.56 -5.64
N ARG A 243 -19.38 -12.85 -6.69
CA ARG A 243 -19.00 -11.45 -6.89
C ARG A 243 -19.41 -10.57 -5.70
N PHE A 244 -20.60 -10.77 -5.14
CA PHE A 244 -21.07 -10.02 -3.99
C PHE A 244 -20.26 -10.34 -2.73
N ALA A 245 -19.91 -11.61 -2.50
CA ALA A 245 -19.00 -12.01 -1.43
C ALA A 245 -17.61 -11.37 -1.59
N ASP A 246 -17.06 -11.36 -2.80
CA ASP A 246 -15.78 -10.71 -3.12
C ASP A 246 -15.84 -9.19 -2.88
N ASP A 247 -16.94 -8.54 -3.28
CA ASP A 247 -17.18 -7.11 -3.04
C ASP A 247 -17.21 -6.79 -1.54
N LEU A 248 -17.97 -7.57 -0.75
CA LEU A 248 -18.05 -7.39 0.71
C LEU A 248 -16.70 -7.62 1.39
N HIS A 249 -15.99 -8.68 0.98
CA HIS A 249 -14.65 -8.95 1.49
C HIS A 249 -13.68 -7.82 1.16
N SER A 250 -13.71 -7.30 -0.07
CA SER A 250 -12.90 -6.15 -0.48
C SER A 250 -13.24 -4.89 0.30
N MET A 251 -14.50 -4.65 0.66
CA MET A 251 -14.90 -3.49 1.47
C MET A 251 -14.39 -3.60 2.91
N GLY A 252 -14.45 -4.80 3.52
CA GLY A 252 -13.94 -5.02 4.87
C GLY A 252 -12.41 -4.95 4.97
N THR A 253 -11.71 -5.35 3.91
CA THR A 253 -10.23 -5.39 3.85
C THR A 253 -9.62 -4.13 3.22
N SER A 254 -10.42 -3.21 2.70
CA SER A 254 -9.91 -1.93 2.18
C SER A 254 -9.40 -1.07 3.35
N PRO A 255 -8.17 -0.54 3.26
CA PRO A 255 -7.64 0.31 4.32
C PRO A 255 -8.40 1.64 4.40
N CYS A 256 -8.80 2.03 5.60
CA CYS A 256 -9.51 3.29 5.85
C CYS A 256 -8.60 4.51 5.68
N MET A 257 -9.18 5.71 5.71
CA MET A 257 -8.44 6.97 5.65
C MET A 257 -7.37 7.04 6.76
N THR A 258 -6.15 7.42 6.37
CA THR A 258 -5.06 7.68 7.29
C THR A 258 -5.37 8.92 8.11
N ARG A 259 -5.04 8.89 9.41
CA ARG A 259 -5.15 10.08 10.26
C ARG A 259 -4.09 11.12 9.87
N ALA A 260 -4.54 12.37 9.80
CA ALA A 260 -3.68 13.54 9.61
C ALA A 260 -3.79 14.48 10.82
N TRP A 261 -2.67 15.02 11.27
CA TRP A 261 -2.63 16.04 12.32
C TRP A 261 -2.23 17.40 11.73
N PRO A 262 -2.75 18.51 12.26
CA PRO A 262 -2.26 19.84 11.88
C PRO A 262 -0.76 19.95 12.20
N LEU A 263 0.03 20.39 11.22
CA LEU A 263 1.45 20.69 11.43
C LEU A 263 1.58 21.94 12.31
N PRO A 264 2.26 21.87 13.47
CA PRO A 264 2.53 23.06 14.28
C PRO A 264 3.32 24.12 13.49
N GLY A 265 2.87 25.38 13.55
CA GLY A 265 3.45 26.47 12.75
C GLY A 265 2.98 26.51 11.29
N GLY A 266 2.14 25.57 10.87
CA GLY A 266 1.40 25.62 9.61
C GLY A 266 2.30 25.66 8.36
N PRO A 267 1.85 26.33 7.27
CA PRO A 267 2.56 26.32 6.00
C PRO A 267 3.98 26.90 6.05
N GLN A 268 4.24 27.86 6.94
CA GLN A 268 5.57 28.48 7.06
C GLN A 268 6.58 27.52 7.69
N ALA A 269 6.16 26.74 8.69
CA ALA A 269 7.00 25.68 9.25
C ALA A 269 7.28 24.61 8.18
N TRP A 270 6.25 24.20 7.43
CA TRP A 270 6.41 23.24 6.35
C TRP A 270 7.43 23.71 5.29
N LEU A 271 7.33 24.96 4.83
CA LEU A 271 8.23 25.52 3.81
C LEU A 271 9.67 25.59 4.29
N ARG A 272 9.88 25.96 5.56
CA ARG A 272 11.22 26.00 6.17
C ARG A 272 11.84 24.61 6.21
N GLU A 273 11.11 23.64 6.77
CA GLU A 273 11.61 22.27 6.87
C GLU A 273 11.85 21.61 5.51
N ALA A 274 11.00 21.90 4.53
CA ALA A 274 11.19 21.43 3.15
C ALA A 274 12.46 22.05 2.54
N ALA A 275 12.68 23.36 2.71
CA ALA A 275 13.89 24.03 2.21
C ALA A 275 15.17 23.48 2.85
N ASP A 276 15.11 23.12 4.13
CA ASP A 276 16.25 22.57 4.88
C ASP A 276 16.52 21.09 4.51
N SER A 277 15.46 20.28 4.39
CA SER A 277 15.58 18.82 4.20
C SER A 277 15.73 18.39 2.74
N VAL A 278 15.11 19.15 1.82
CA VAL A 278 15.08 18.84 0.38
C VAL A 278 15.38 20.10 -0.43
N PRO A 279 16.60 20.66 -0.31
CA PRO A 279 16.96 21.93 -0.93
C PRO A 279 16.76 21.91 -2.44
N GLY A 280 16.26 23.02 -2.97
CA GLY A 280 16.00 23.20 -4.40
C GLY A 280 14.71 22.55 -4.93
N TRP A 281 13.98 21.79 -4.10
CA TRP A 281 12.69 21.24 -4.52
C TRP A 281 11.62 22.33 -4.64
N ARG A 282 10.97 22.40 -5.80
CA ARG A 282 9.93 23.39 -6.13
C ARG A 282 8.70 22.69 -6.70
N PRO A 283 7.76 22.24 -5.85
CA PRO A 283 6.60 21.47 -6.29
C PRO A 283 5.58 22.25 -7.14
N ASP A 284 5.73 23.57 -7.31
CA ASP A 284 4.81 24.42 -8.08
C ASP A 284 5.46 25.03 -9.35
N ALA A 285 6.66 24.57 -9.75
CA ALA A 285 7.38 25.16 -10.89
C ALA A 285 6.72 24.85 -12.24
N ASP A 286 5.98 23.74 -12.33
CA ASP A 286 5.32 23.28 -13.55
C ASP A 286 3.80 23.47 -13.39
N ARG A 287 3.30 24.64 -13.83
CA ARG A 287 1.87 24.92 -14.00
C ARG A 287 1.32 24.24 -15.25
#